data_AF-A0A2J8M2D4-F1
#
_entry.id   AF-A0A2J8M2D4-F1
#
_cell.length_a   1.000
_cell.length_b   1.000
_cell.length_c   1.000
_cell.angle_alpha   90.00
_cell.angle_beta   90.00
_cell.angle_gamma   90.00
#
_symmetry.space_group_name_H-M   'P 1'
#
loop_
_entity.id
_entity.type
_entity.pdbx_description
1 polymer ?
#
loop_
_entity_poly.entity_id
_entity_poly.type
_entity_poly.pdbx_seq_one_letter_code
_entity_poly.pdbx_strand_id
1 'polypeptide(L)'
;VTVTTPDEITSVFDGISYSKGSSILRMLEDWIKPENFQKGCQMYLEKYQFKNAKTSDFWAALEEASRLPVKEVMDTWTRQMGYPVLNVNGVKNITQKRFLLDPRANPSQPPSDLGYTWNIPVKWTEDNITSSVLFNRSEKEVN
;
A
#
# COMPACT_ATOMS: atom_id res chain seq x y z
N VAL A 1 -7.79 11.54 4.69
CA VAL A 1 -8.05 12.64 5.64
C VAL A 1 -8.21 13.91 4.82
N THR A 2 -9.32 14.61 4.97
CA THR A 2 -9.50 15.94 4.39
C THR A 2 -8.89 16.94 5.36
N VAL A 3 -8.01 17.80 4.87
CA VAL A 3 -7.38 18.86 5.65
C VAL A 3 -8.05 20.17 5.23
N THR A 4 -8.62 20.88 6.19
CA THR A 4 -9.48 22.05 5.96
C THR A 4 -9.01 23.30 6.71
N THR A 5 -8.12 23.16 7.69
CA THR A 5 -7.55 24.28 8.45
C THR A 5 -6.01 24.26 8.46
N PRO A 6 -5.35 25.41 8.65
CA PRO A 6 -3.88 25.46 8.80
C PRO A 6 -3.34 24.59 9.94
N ASP A 7 -4.06 24.49 11.06
CA ASP A 7 -3.66 23.65 12.18
C ASP A 7 -3.72 22.16 11.81
N GLU A 8 -4.73 21.76 11.04
CA GLU A 8 -4.80 20.41 10.48
C GLU A 8 -3.64 20.13 9.49
N ILE A 9 -3.18 21.13 8.73
CA ILE A 9 -1.98 20.99 7.87
C ILE A 9 -0.74 20.67 8.71
N THR A 10 -0.53 21.37 9.82
CA THR A 10 0.61 21.09 10.69
C THR A 10 0.47 19.72 11.38
N SER A 11 -0.75 19.30 11.70
CA SER A 11 -1.00 18.03 12.39
C SER A 11 -0.62 16.78 11.56
N VAL A 12 -0.67 16.86 10.23
CA VAL A 12 -0.33 15.73 9.36
C VAL A 12 1.17 15.51 9.18
N PHE A 13 2.03 16.32 9.80
CA PHE A 13 3.46 16.05 9.96
C PHE A 13 3.71 15.00 11.05
N ASP A 14 3.14 13.81 10.87
CA ASP A 14 3.11 12.74 11.87
C ASP A 14 3.81 11.46 11.39
N GLY A 15 3.85 10.45 12.26
CA GLY A 15 4.42 9.15 11.93
C GLY A 15 3.69 8.41 10.80
N ILE A 16 2.46 8.80 10.44
CA ILE A 16 1.75 8.23 9.29
C ILE A 16 2.36 8.79 8.00
N SER A 17 2.54 10.10 7.90
CA SER A 17 3.16 10.71 6.71
C SER A 17 4.59 10.22 6.50
N TYR A 18 5.39 10.11 7.57
CA TYR A 18 6.80 9.73 7.46
C TYR A 18 7.02 8.21 7.52
N SER A 19 6.67 7.55 8.62
CA SER A 19 7.03 6.14 8.84
C SER A 19 6.15 5.20 8.03
N LYS A 20 4.82 5.42 7.97
CA LYS A 20 3.96 4.60 7.10
C LYS A 20 4.28 4.87 5.63
N GLY A 21 4.47 6.14 5.25
CA GLY A 21 4.90 6.53 3.90
C GLY A 21 6.18 5.83 3.44
N SER A 22 7.24 5.86 4.25
CA SER A 22 8.49 5.14 3.97
C SER A 22 8.27 3.62 3.88
N SER A 23 7.46 3.05 4.78
CA SER A 23 7.22 1.60 4.83
C SER A 23 6.49 1.09 3.59
N ILE A 24 5.48 1.82 3.10
CA ILE A 24 4.75 1.42 1.89
C ILE A 24 5.61 1.60 0.62
N LEU A 25 6.51 2.59 0.59
CA LEU A 25 7.47 2.74 -0.52
C LEU A 25 8.48 1.59 -0.53
N ARG A 26 8.98 1.16 0.63
CA ARG A 26 9.86 -0.01 0.73
C ARG A 26 9.17 -1.29 0.23
N MET A 27 7.92 -1.50 0.61
CA MET A 27 7.11 -2.63 0.11
C MET A 27 6.89 -2.53 -1.41
N LEU A 28 6.59 -1.34 -1.92
CA LEU A 28 6.37 -1.09 -3.33
C LEU A 28 7.64 -1.36 -4.16
N GLU A 29 8.79 -0.84 -3.73
CA GLU A 29 10.09 -1.07 -4.37
C GLU A 29 10.42 -2.57 -4.46
N ASP A 30 10.25 -3.31 -3.36
CA ASP A 30 10.50 -4.74 -3.33
C ASP A 30 9.52 -5.54 -4.23
N TRP A 31 8.26 -5.11 -4.31
CA TRP A 31 7.25 -5.75 -5.16
C TRP A 31 7.50 -5.51 -6.66
N ILE A 32 7.78 -4.27 -7.06
CA ILE A 32 7.96 -3.91 -8.48
C ILE A 32 9.41 -4.06 -8.96
N LYS A 33 10.32 -4.41 -8.06
CA LYS A 33 11.79 -4.46 -8.20
C LYS A 33 12.46 -3.08 -8.18
N PRO A 34 13.64 -2.96 -7.55
CA PRO A 34 14.36 -1.69 -7.42
C PRO A 34 14.61 -0.97 -8.74
N GLU A 35 14.92 -1.71 -9.81
CA GLU A 35 15.24 -1.13 -11.12
C GLU A 35 14.04 -0.40 -11.74
N ASN A 36 12.84 -1.00 -11.64
CA ASN A 36 11.62 -0.37 -12.14
C ASN A 36 11.18 0.78 -11.25
N PHE A 37 11.36 0.64 -9.94
CA PHE A 37 11.08 1.72 -8.98
C PHE A 37 11.95 2.95 -9.26
N GLN A 38 13.26 2.76 -9.40
CA GLN A 38 14.20 3.82 -9.74
C GLN A 38 13.82 4.50 -11.06
N LYS A 39 13.55 3.71 -12.11
CA LYS A 39 13.16 4.23 -13.42
C LYS A 39 11.87 5.04 -13.36
N GLY A 40 10.84 4.56 -12.68
CA GLY A 40 9.58 5.30 -12.54
C GLY A 40 9.73 6.58 -11.71
N CYS A 41 10.60 6.59 -10.69
CA CYS A 41 10.96 7.80 -9.96
C CYS A 41 11.64 8.85 -10.87
N GLN A 42 12.58 8.43 -11.73
CA GLN A 42 13.22 9.31 -12.71
C GLN A 42 12.19 9.91 -13.67
N MET A 43 11.33 9.06 -14.25
CA MET A 43 10.27 9.49 -15.18
C MET A 43 9.30 10.49 -14.51
N TYR A 44 8.91 10.24 -13.26
CA TYR A 44 8.06 11.15 -12.49
C TYR A 44 8.73 12.51 -12.28
N LEU A 45 9.99 12.54 -11.85
CA LEU A 45 10.73 13.78 -11.59
C LEU A 45 10.91 14.60 -12.88
N GLU A 46 11.27 13.97 -14.00
CA GLU A 46 11.42 14.66 -15.28
C GLU A 46 10.09 15.22 -15.81
N LYS A 47 8.99 14.48 -15.61
CA LYS A 47 7.66 14.87 -16.11
C LYS A 47 7.06 16.05 -15.36
N TYR A 48 7.26 16.10 -14.04
CA TYR A 48 6.66 17.12 -13.16
C TYR A 48 7.65 18.18 -12.66
N GLN A 49 8.87 18.21 -13.21
CA GLN A 49 9.82 19.28 -12.90
C GLN A 49 9.19 20.67 -13.09
N PHE A 50 9.47 21.57 -12.15
CA PHE A 50 8.94 22.94 -12.11
C PHE A 50 7.40 23.04 -12.04
N LYS A 51 6.72 21.95 -11.64
CA LYS A 51 5.25 21.86 -11.47
C LYS A 51 4.91 21.09 -10.21
N ASN A 52 3.61 21.01 -9.90
CA ASN A 52 3.07 20.19 -8.81
C ASN A 52 2.55 18.85 -9.37
N ALA A 53 2.45 17.84 -8.50
CA ALA A 53 1.85 16.56 -8.83
C ALA A 53 1.00 16.03 -7.66
N LYS A 54 0.17 15.03 -7.97
CA LYS A 54 -0.69 14.30 -7.03
C LYS A 54 -0.20 12.87 -6.87
N THR A 55 -0.68 12.18 -5.83
CA THR A 55 -0.37 10.75 -5.59
C THR A 55 -0.69 9.87 -6.80
N SER A 56 -1.80 10.14 -7.51
CA SER A 56 -2.17 9.43 -8.73
C SER A 56 -1.14 9.55 -9.86
N ASP A 57 -0.43 10.68 -9.92
CA ASP A 57 0.56 10.95 -10.95
C ASP A 57 1.84 10.15 -10.71
N PHE A 58 2.19 9.93 -9.44
CA PHE A 58 3.31 9.08 -9.05
C PHE A 58 3.02 7.60 -9.34
N TRP A 59 1.81 7.12 -9.04
CA TRP A 59 1.40 5.76 -9.40
C TRP A 59 1.46 5.50 -10.90
N ALA A 60 0.96 6.45 -11.71
CA ALA A 60 1.01 6.32 -13.16
C ALA A 60 2.44 6.19 -13.71
N ALA A 61 3.40 6.94 -13.14
CA ALA A 61 4.80 6.84 -13.56
C ALA A 61 5.44 5.48 -13.22
N LEU A 62 5.17 4.95 -12.03
CA LEU A 62 5.66 3.61 -11.63
C LEU A 62 4.97 2.48 -12.39
N GLU A 63 3.69 2.64 -12.72
CA GLU A 63 2.92 1.72 -13.56
C GLU A 63 3.44 1.69 -15.00
N GLU A 64 3.90 2.83 -15.53
CA GLU A 64 4.57 2.89 -16.83
C GLU A 64 5.91 2.14 -16.81
N ALA A 65 6.67 2.22 -15.71
CA ALA A 65 7.95 1.54 -15.56
C ALA A 65 7.83 0.03 -15.34
N SER A 66 6.86 -0.41 -14.55
CA SER A 66 6.71 -1.81 -14.11
C SER A 66 5.69 -2.63 -14.92
N ARG A 67 4.71 -1.96 -15.55
CA ARG A 67 3.51 -2.58 -16.16
C ARG A 67 2.67 -3.41 -15.19
N LEU A 68 2.87 -3.24 -13.89
CA LEU A 68 2.07 -3.82 -12.82
C LEU A 68 0.96 -2.84 -12.42
N PRO A 69 -0.16 -3.31 -11.83
CA PRO A 69 -1.30 -2.47 -11.45
C PRO A 69 -1.00 -1.62 -10.19
N VAL A 70 0.02 -0.76 -10.26
CA VAL A 70 0.54 -0.01 -9.10
C VAL A 70 -0.54 0.84 -8.46
N LYS A 71 -1.33 1.55 -9.26
CA LYS A 71 -2.42 2.38 -8.74
C LYS A 71 -3.46 1.56 -7.99
N GLU A 72 -3.91 0.45 -8.57
CA GLU A 72 -4.91 -0.43 -7.96
C GLU A 72 -4.45 -0.98 -6.61
N VAL A 73 -3.17 -1.37 -6.52
CA VAL A 73 -2.60 -1.92 -5.29
C VAL A 73 -2.38 -0.80 -4.27
N MET A 74 -1.66 0.25 -4.63
CA MET A 74 -1.23 1.31 -3.70
C MET A 74 -2.37 2.21 -3.23
N ASP A 75 -3.48 2.34 -3.98
CA ASP A 75 -4.67 3.05 -3.51
C ASP A 75 -5.25 2.37 -2.25
N THR A 76 -5.17 1.04 -2.13
CA THR A 76 -5.62 0.34 -0.92
C THR A 76 -4.79 0.65 0.32
N TRP A 77 -3.52 1.04 0.14
CA TRP A 77 -2.59 1.38 1.24
C TRP A 77 -2.64 2.86 1.62
N THR A 78 -3.08 3.72 0.71
CA THR A 78 -3.00 5.19 0.84
C THR A 78 -4.35 5.89 1.02
N ARG A 79 -5.46 5.32 0.52
CA ARG A 79 -6.79 5.93 0.63
C ARG A 79 -7.59 5.51 1.87
N GLN A 80 -7.05 4.61 2.69
CA GLN A 80 -7.65 4.20 3.96
C GLN A 80 -6.61 4.04 5.06
N MET A 81 -7.05 4.15 6.31
CA MET A 81 -6.21 3.98 7.50
C MET A 81 -6.03 2.51 7.90
N GLY A 82 -5.05 2.26 8.77
CA GLY A 82 -4.74 0.91 9.26
C GLY A 82 -3.95 0.08 8.24
N TYR A 83 -3.86 -1.21 8.54
CA TYR A 83 -3.17 -2.23 7.76
C TYR A 83 -3.75 -3.62 8.14
N PRO A 84 -3.55 -4.65 7.30
CA PRO A 84 -4.04 -5.99 7.58
C PRO A 84 -3.09 -6.78 8.50
N VAL A 85 -3.65 -7.76 9.19
CA VAL A 85 -2.95 -8.96 9.65
C VAL A 85 -3.36 -10.12 8.75
N LEU A 86 -2.40 -10.98 8.40
CA LEU A 86 -2.65 -12.23 7.70
C LEU A 86 -2.83 -13.36 8.71
N ASN A 87 -3.99 -14.02 8.71
CA ASN A 87 -4.23 -15.21 9.52
C ASN A 87 -3.96 -16.44 8.66
N VAL A 88 -3.05 -17.29 9.14
CA VAL A 88 -2.73 -18.56 8.51
C VAL A 88 -3.68 -19.63 9.05
N ASN A 89 -4.38 -20.33 8.16
CA ASN A 89 -5.21 -21.49 8.48
C ASN A 89 -4.56 -22.75 7.89
N GLY A 90 -4.19 -23.70 8.75
CA GLY A 90 -3.36 -24.83 8.35
C GLY A 90 -1.92 -24.38 8.03
N VAL A 91 -1.42 -24.73 6.84
CA VAL A 91 -0.03 -24.46 6.44
C VAL A 91 0.07 -23.38 5.34
N LYS A 92 -0.92 -23.30 4.44
CA LYS A 92 -0.82 -22.46 3.23
C LYS A 92 -1.92 -21.42 3.09
N ASN A 93 -3.12 -21.69 3.61
CA ASN A 93 -4.25 -20.79 3.41
C ASN A 93 -4.08 -19.53 4.25
N ILE A 94 -4.07 -18.37 3.59
CA ILE A 94 -4.03 -17.07 4.26
C ILE A 94 -5.32 -16.30 4.04
N THR A 95 -5.81 -15.66 5.10
CA THR A 95 -6.91 -14.69 5.06
C THR A 95 -6.43 -13.35 5.58
N GLN A 96 -7.01 -12.24 5.11
CA GLN A 96 -6.70 -10.91 5.62
C GLN A 96 -7.80 -10.38 6.55
N LYS A 97 -7.40 -9.67 7.61
CA LYS A 97 -8.30 -8.90 8.47
C LYS A 97 -7.62 -7.61 8.88
N ARG A 98 -8.36 -6.50 8.99
CA ARG A 98 -7.83 -5.26 9.57
C ARG A 98 -7.28 -5.52 10.98
N PHE A 99 -6.03 -5.15 11.22
CA PHE A 99 -5.44 -5.19 12.55
C PHE A 99 -5.87 -3.95 13.34
N LEU A 100 -6.37 -4.17 14.56
CA LEU A 100 -6.73 -3.14 15.52
C LEU A 100 -6.21 -3.55 16.89
N LEU A 101 -5.62 -2.59 17.61
CA LEU A 101 -5.08 -2.84 18.94
C LEU A 101 -6.20 -3.05 19.98
N ASP A 102 -7.30 -2.30 19.89
CA ASP A 102 -8.49 -2.55 20.72
C ASP A 102 -9.39 -3.60 20.02
N PRO A 103 -9.55 -4.80 20.60
CA PRO A 103 -10.39 -5.85 20.02
C PRO A 103 -11.89 -5.52 20.03
N ARG A 104 -12.32 -4.51 20.79
CA ARG A 104 -13.72 -4.07 20.89
C ARG A 104 -14.06 -2.96 19.89
N ALA A 105 -13.06 -2.36 19.26
CA ALA A 105 -13.27 -1.33 18.26
C ALA A 105 -13.98 -1.90 17.02
N ASN A 106 -14.86 -1.11 16.41
CA ASN A 106 -15.55 -1.54 15.20
C ASN A 106 -14.58 -1.56 13.99
N PRO A 107 -14.30 -2.71 13.37
CA PRO A 107 -13.34 -2.81 12.27
C PRO A 107 -13.75 -2.05 11.01
N SER A 108 -15.04 -1.74 10.84
CA SER A 108 -15.56 -1.02 9.68
C SER A 108 -15.59 0.50 9.84
N GLN A 109 -15.04 1.04 10.95
CA GLN A 109 -15.09 2.48 11.25
C GLN A 109 -13.71 3.16 11.23
N PRO A 110 -13.62 4.43 10.79
CA PRO A 110 -14.65 5.18 10.04
C PRO A 110 -15.00 4.51 8.69
N PRO A 111 -16.07 4.90 7.98
CA PRO A 111 -16.40 4.28 6.71
C PRO A 111 -15.26 4.43 5.70
N SER A 112 -14.95 3.34 4.98
CA SER A 112 -13.96 3.31 3.91
C SER A 112 -14.61 2.71 2.68
N ASP A 113 -14.51 3.38 1.52
CA ASP A 113 -14.95 2.85 0.22
C ASP A 113 -14.27 1.50 -0.11
N LEU A 114 -13.09 1.28 0.46
CA LEU A 114 -12.29 0.08 0.28
C LEU A 114 -12.51 -0.96 1.40
N GLY A 115 -13.47 -0.72 2.30
CA GLY A 115 -13.96 -1.70 3.27
C GLY A 115 -12.90 -2.32 4.17
N TYR A 116 -11.75 -1.67 4.36
CA TYR A 116 -10.60 -2.21 5.09
C TYR A 116 -10.13 -3.58 4.58
N THR A 117 -10.01 -3.67 3.26
CA THR A 117 -9.36 -4.78 2.56
C THR A 117 -8.27 -4.21 1.66
N TRP A 118 -7.18 -4.95 1.51
CA TRP A 118 -5.96 -4.52 0.83
C TRP A 118 -5.58 -5.49 -0.27
N ASN A 119 -5.00 -4.96 -1.34
CA ASN A 119 -4.23 -5.74 -2.30
C ASN A 119 -2.81 -5.85 -1.74
N ILE A 120 -2.37 -7.05 -1.38
CA ILE A 120 -1.16 -7.26 -0.56
C ILE A 120 -0.10 -7.99 -1.40
N PRO A 121 1.03 -7.35 -1.73
CA PRO A 121 2.21 -8.06 -2.22
C PRO A 121 2.77 -8.95 -1.10
N VAL A 122 2.53 -10.24 -1.19
CA VAL A 122 2.99 -11.24 -0.21
C VAL A 122 4.24 -11.91 -0.76
N LYS A 123 5.29 -11.96 0.05
CA LYS A 123 6.48 -12.77 -0.18
C LYS A 123 6.69 -13.75 0.96
N TRP A 124 7.13 -14.95 0.65
CA TRP A 124 7.46 -15.97 1.64
C TRP A 124 8.67 -16.79 1.18
N THR A 125 9.26 -17.52 2.13
CA THR A 125 10.43 -18.37 1.89
C THR A 125 10.09 -19.80 2.30
N GLU A 126 10.23 -20.73 1.36
CA GLU A 126 10.16 -22.18 1.57
C GLU A 126 11.49 -22.79 1.12
N ASP A 127 12.19 -23.50 2.00
CA ASP A 127 13.47 -24.17 1.71
C ASP A 127 14.52 -23.27 1.02
N ASN A 128 14.71 -22.05 1.54
CA ASN A 128 15.56 -20.97 0.98
C ASN A 128 15.15 -20.43 -0.39
N ILE A 129 14.01 -20.85 -0.94
CA ILE A 129 13.44 -20.32 -2.18
C ILE A 129 12.39 -19.27 -1.82
N THR A 130 12.56 -18.05 -2.35
CA THR A 130 11.61 -16.96 -2.13
C THR A 130 10.58 -16.91 -3.24
N SER A 131 9.31 -16.91 -2.86
CA SER A 131 8.15 -16.80 -3.76
C SER A 131 7.40 -15.50 -3.51
N SER A 132 6.60 -15.06 -4.48
CA SER A 132 5.82 -13.82 -4.41
C SER A 132 4.46 -14.00 -5.06
N VAL A 133 3.42 -13.47 -4.43
CA VAL A 133 2.04 -13.42 -4.97
C VAL A 133 1.38 -12.09 -4.61
N LEU A 134 0.49 -11.60 -5.46
CA LEU A 134 -0.39 -10.48 -5.11
C LEU A 134 -1.70 -11.05 -4.57
N PHE A 135 -1.94 -10.94 -3.27
CA PHE A 135 -3.23 -11.29 -2.67
C PHE A 135 -4.24 -10.21 -3.06
N ASN A 136 -5.20 -10.55 -3.93
CA ASN A 136 -6.25 -9.64 -4.34
C ASN A 136 -7.29 -9.50 -3.23
N ARG A 137 -7.68 -8.27 -2.91
CA ARG A 137 -8.71 -7.98 -1.89
C ARG A 137 -10.09 -8.59 -2.17
N SER A 138 -10.35 -8.99 -3.42
CA SER A 138 -11.59 -9.66 -3.83
C SER A 138 -11.58 -11.15 -3.50
N GLU A 139 -10.40 -11.72 -3.25
CA GLU A 139 -10.22 -13.12 -2.88
C GLU A 139 -10.47 -13.32 -1.39
N LYS A 140 -11.14 -14.42 -1.04
CA LYS A 140 -11.35 -14.77 0.38
C LYS A 140 -10.11 -15.42 0.98
N GLU A 141 -9.37 -16.19 0.17
CA GLU A 141 -8.18 -16.96 0.57
C GLU A 141 -7.19 -17.06 -0.60
N VAL A 142 -5.90 -17.17 -0.27
CA VAL A 142 -4.82 -17.52 -1.20
C VAL A 142 -4.17 -18.82 -0.71
N ASN A 143 -3.87 -19.73 -1.65
CA ASN A 143 -3.24 -21.04 -1.41
C ASN A 143 -1.76 -21.06 -1.78
#